data_AF-A0A9E3KTL5-F1
#
_entry.id   AF-A0A9E3KTL5-F1
#
_cell.length_a   1.000
_cell.length_b   1.000
_cell.length_c   1.000
_cell.angle_alpha   90.00
_cell.angle_beta   90.00
_cell.angle_gamma   90.00
#
_symmetry.space_group_name_H-M   'P 1'
#
loop_
_entity.id
_entity.type
_entity.pdbx_description
1 polymer ?
#
loop_
_entity_poly.entity_id
_entity_poly.type
_entity_poly.pdbx_seq_one_letter_code
_entity_poly.pdbx_strand_id
1 'polypeptide(L)'
;MDQKLLNKYSTSQLLDKFGAGHHKPGSGSAAALQGLLSAQLIRTVIDLSTDEKRRDSLKDHQEEFLKIKAEIESRIYPELEQFLQQDSEQFDKTIKLRIARDNEINPERKREFAKQALEELKPATEIPIKIARLCAELAQFATFIFDHGFKSVRGDSGVALNGAISAIGGCLSIIDLNLLSFTSTKWAKGITEDSNQIRETYNHLVDVAKTRLDNLKIEVRQKQACYDELIALISSIKDESKLSYPDLEEIARRLQNTLWLNRDILWKKNPPDDPLQILNPKNALITLGYHVDQPESLGRHRVQGVLYEIAGVIDKPNKAVSISKKFPPEIRNFTMAHELGHALLHKQSVLHRDRPLDGTSTNIRDAQELQADKFASYFLMPKKQVEAVFKELFLLKKFIITDDSVFALNQKSVSEFREKCHDLRGLARFIAAAELFQGRTFQSLAKIFKVSIETMAIRLEELELVEF
;
A
#
# COMPACT_ATOMS: atom_id res chain seq x y z
N MET A 1 18.94 -21.90 -40.89
CA MET A 1 19.12 -21.47 -39.49
C MET A 1 18.18 -22.32 -38.65
N ASP A 2 18.71 -23.07 -37.68
CA ASP A 2 17.85 -23.76 -36.71
C ASP A 2 17.07 -22.70 -35.91
N GLN A 3 15.76 -22.91 -35.74
CA GLN A 3 14.92 -22.06 -34.90
C GLN A 3 15.37 -22.16 -33.43
N LYS A 4 15.54 -21.00 -32.77
CA LYS A 4 15.80 -20.90 -31.33
C LYS A 4 14.80 -21.73 -30.52
N LEU A 5 15.25 -22.42 -29.47
CA LEU A 5 14.43 -23.26 -28.58
C LEU A 5 13.10 -22.62 -28.16
N LEU A 6 13.12 -21.33 -27.77
CA LEU A 6 11.93 -20.59 -27.36
C LEU A 6 10.94 -20.31 -28.50
N ASN A 7 11.43 -20.22 -29.74
CA ASN A 7 10.59 -19.99 -30.92
C ASN A 7 10.14 -21.30 -31.58
N LYS A 8 10.73 -22.43 -31.17
CA LYS A 8 10.49 -23.75 -31.76
C LYS A 8 9.42 -24.55 -31.01
N TYR A 9 9.30 -24.36 -29.70
CA TYR A 9 8.41 -25.14 -28.85
C TYR A 9 7.45 -24.22 -28.09
N SER A 10 6.20 -24.66 -27.94
CA SER A 10 5.30 -24.04 -26.96
C SER A 10 5.82 -24.25 -25.54
N THR A 11 5.36 -23.45 -24.59
CA THR A 11 5.74 -23.60 -23.17
C THR A 11 5.47 -25.02 -22.67
N SER A 12 4.32 -25.62 -22.99
CA SER A 12 4.00 -27.01 -22.62
C SER A 12 5.01 -27.99 -23.21
N GLN A 13 5.32 -27.88 -24.50
CA GLN A 13 6.29 -28.76 -25.16
C GLN A 13 7.70 -28.62 -24.59
N LEU A 14 8.09 -27.39 -24.20
CA LEU A 14 9.38 -27.15 -23.57
C LEU A 14 9.45 -27.79 -22.18
N LEU A 15 8.38 -27.67 -21.38
CA LEU A 15 8.28 -28.32 -20.06
C LEU A 15 8.29 -29.85 -20.16
N ASP A 16 7.54 -30.42 -21.10
CA ASP A 16 7.54 -31.86 -21.37
C ASP A 16 8.95 -32.35 -21.69
N LYS A 17 9.72 -31.56 -22.46
CA LYS A 17 11.11 -31.89 -22.79
C LYS A 17 12.04 -31.87 -21.58
N PHE A 18 11.89 -30.92 -20.66
CA PHE A 18 12.63 -30.94 -19.39
C PHE A 18 12.27 -32.17 -18.53
N GLY A 19 11.02 -32.64 -18.60
CA GLY A 19 10.53 -33.80 -17.84
C GLY A 19 10.75 -35.18 -18.51
N ALA A 20 11.12 -35.23 -19.79
CA ALA A 20 11.17 -36.46 -20.58
C ALA A 20 12.32 -37.44 -20.21
N GLY A 21 13.18 -37.08 -19.25
CA GLY A 21 14.33 -37.92 -18.86
C GLY A 21 15.45 -37.99 -19.91
N HIS A 22 15.39 -37.16 -20.95
CA HIS A 22 16.46 -36.98 -21.92
C HIS A 22 17.45 -35.91 -21.45
N HIS A 23 18.69 -35.94 -21.94
CA HIS A 23 19.74 -34.96 -21.58
C HIS A 23 19.57 -33.58 -22.25
N LYS A 24 18.50 -33.36 -23.02
CA LYS A 24 18.24 -32.13 -23.78
C LYS A 24 16.76 -31.70 -23.71
N PRO A 25 16.44 -30.46 -23.33
CA PRO A 25 17.31 -29.42 -22.76
C PRO A 25 17.79 -29.77 -21.35
N GLY A 26 19.02 -29.34 -21.02
CA GLY A 26 19.69 -29.67 -19.77
C GLY A 26 19.36 -28.73 -18.62
N SER A 27 19.91 -28.99 -17.44
CA SER A 27 19.71 -28.17 -16.23
C SER A 27 20.23 -26.74 -16.38
N GLY A 28 21.28 -26.49 -17.17
CA GLY A 28 21.77 -25.13 -17.45
C GLY A 28 20.75 -24.33 -18.27
N SER A 29 20.12 -24.97 -19.25
CA SER A 29 19.03 -24.40 -20.05
C SER A 29 17.82 -24.04 -19.17
N ALA A 30 17.54 -24.85 -18.14
CA ALA A 30 16.49 -24.54 -17.15
C ALA A 30 16.85 -23.31 -16.29
N ALA A 31 18.10 -23.20 -15.83
CA ALA A 31 18.58 -22.03 -15.10
C ALA A 31 18.51 -20.75 -15.95
N ALA A 32 18.90 -20.81 -17.23
CA ALA A 32 18.75 -19.69 -18.16
C ALA A 32 17.28 -19.28 -18.33
N LEU A 33 16.36 -20.25 -18.43
CA LEU A 33 14.92 -19.98 -18.53
C LEU A 33 14.37 -19.29 -17.27
N GLN A 34 14.83 -19.67 -16.08
CA GLN A 34 14.48 -18.97 -14.82
C GLN A 34 14.97 -17.52 -14.83
N GLY A 35 16.18 -17.27 -15.34
CA GLY A 35 16.71 -15.92 -15.54
C GLY A 35 15.86 -15.10 -16.51
N LEU A 36 15.47 -15.66 -17.66
CA LEU A 36 14.59 -15.00 -18.64
C LEU A 36 13.23 -14.62 -18.05
N LEU A 37 12.63 -15.50 -17.25
CA LEU A 37 11.37 -15.21 -16.56
C LEU A 37 11.56 -14.05 -15.57
N SER A 38 12.66 -14.06 -14.80
CA SER A 38 12.99 -13.01 -13.85
C SER A 38 13.18 -11.66 -14.54
N ALA A 39 13.87 -11.63 -15.68
CA ALA A 39 14.03 -10.44 -16.52
C ALA A 39 12.68 -9.85 -16.98
N GLN A 40 11.74 -10.70 -17.41
CA GLN A 40 10.42 -10.24 -17.86
C GLN A 40 9.57 -9.67 -16.71
N LEU A 41 9.61 -10.30 -15.53
CA LEU A 41 8.92 -9.80 -14.34
C LEU A 41 9.48 -8.44 -13.90
N ILE A 42 10.81 -8.26 -13.91
CA ILE A 42 11.44 -6.96 -13.62
C ILE A 42 10.95 -5.89 -14.60
N ARG A 43 10.96 -6.17 -15.92
CA ARG A 43 10.45 -5.24 -16.94
C ARG A 43 8.99 -4.86 -16.71
N THR A 44 8.15 -5.83 -16.36
CA THR A 44 6.72 -5.61 -16.09
C THR A 44 6.51 -4.65 -14.93
N VAL A 45 7.25 -4.83 -13.83
CA VAL A 45 7.16 -3.93 -12.68
C VAL A 45 7.68 -2.53 -13.03
N ILE A 46 8.74 -2.43 -13.82
CA ILE A 46 9.24 -1.14 -14.31
C ILE A 46 8.16 -0.43 -15.13
N ASP A 47 7.54 -1.10 -16.10
CA ASP A 47 6.49 -0.51 -16.94
C ASP A 47 5.33 0.05 -16.11
N LEU A 48 4.86 -0.74 -15.13
CA LEU A 48 3.80 -0.31 -14.21
C LEU A 48 4.22 0.84 -13.28
N SER A 49 5.51 0.93 -12.97
CA SER A 49 6.09 1.99 -12.13
C SER A 49 6.35 3.29 -12.90
N THR A 50 6.52 3.20 -14.23
CA THR A 50 6.71 4.35 -15.13
C THR A 50 5.43 4.85 -15.81
N ASP A 51 4.28 4.21 -15.54
CA ASP A 51 2.96 4.62 -16.03
C ASP A 51 2.65 6.08 -15.67
N GLU A 52 2.15 6.85 -16.64
CA GLU A 52 1.86 8.28 -16.50
C GLU A 52 0.96 8.60 -15.29
N LYS A 53 0.01 7.72 -14.95
CA LYS A 53 -0.91 7.91 -13.83
C LYS A 53 -0.20 7.82 -12.46
N ARG A 54 1.00 7.23 -12.43
CA ARG A 54 1.76 6.94 -11.20
C ARG A 54 3.12 7.67 -11.15
N ARG A 55 3.57 8.19 -12.28
CA ARG A 55 4.86 8.86 -12.49
C ARG A 55 5.17 9.94 -11.45
N ASP A 56 4.16 10.68 -10.98
CA ASP A 56 4.35 11.72 -9.97
C ASP A 56 4.78 11.20 -8.59
N SER A 57 4.46 9.95 -8.27
CA SER A 57 4.78 9.34 -6.97
C SER A 57 6.14 8.66 -6.90
N LEU A 58 6.81 8.48 -8.04
CA LEU A 58 8.04 7.68 -8.18
C LEU A 58 9.12 8.43 -9.00
N LYS A 59 9.11 9.77 -8.99
CA LYS A 59 10.01 10.59 -9.84
C LYS A 59 11.50 10.32 -9.57
N ASP A 60 11.87 10.14 -8.31
CA ASP A 60 13.26 10.07 -7.87
C ASP A 60 14.03 8.86 -8.42
N HIS A 61 13.34 7.83 -8.92
CA HIS A 61 13.94 6.59 -9.43
C HIS A 61 13.61 6.29 -10.90
N GLN A 62 12.94 7.19 -11.61
CA GLN A 62 12.53 6.95 -13.02
C GLN A 62 13.72 6.66 -13.93
N GLU A 63 14.80 7.43 -13.81
CA GLU A 63 15.99 7.27 -14.64
C GLU A 63 16.64 5.89 -14.42
N GLU A 64 16.73 5.46 -13.16
CA GLU A 64 17.31 4.17 -12.80
C GLU A 64 16.46 3.00 -13.30
N PHE A 65 15.12 3.11 -13.22
CA PHE A 65 14.22 2.11 -13.80
C PHE A 65 14.41 1.96 -15.31
N LEU A 66 14.55 3.08 -16.04
CA LEU A 66 14.76 3.05 -17.48
C LEU A 66 16.13 2.48 -17.86
N LYS A 67 17.19 2.79 -17.09
CA LYS A 67 18.52 2.18 -17.26
C LYS A 67 18.48 0.68 -17.07
N ILE A 68 17.88 0.20 -15.98
CA ILE A 68 17.72 -1.23 -15.69
C ILE A 68 16.95 -1.92 -16.83
N LYS A 69 15.84 -1.32 -17.27
CA LYS A 69 15.05 -1.87 -18.38
C LYS A 69 15.87 -1.98 -19.67
N ALA A 70 16.62 -0.93 -20.01
CA ALA A 70 17.47 -0.91 -21.20
C ALA A 70 18.58 -1.97 -21.14
N GLU A 71 19.24 -2.15 -19.98
CA GLU A 71 20.25 -3.20 -19.78
C GLU A 71 19.66 -4.60 -19.96
N ILE A 72 18.47 -4.83 -19.43
CA ILE A 72 17.77 -6.11 -19.58
C ILE A 72 17.44 -6.38 -21.06
N GLU A 73 16.91 -5.39 -21.77
CA GLU A 73 16.46 -5.53 -23.16
C GLU A 73 17.60 -5.66 -24.15
N SER A 74 18.67 -4.88 -23.97
CA SER A 74 19.76 -4.78 -24.93
C SER A 74 20.83 -5.86 -24.75
N ARG A 75 20.99 -6.39 -23.53
CA ARG A 75 22.10 -7.30 -23.18
C ARG A 75 21.64 -8.58 -22.47
N ILE A 76 21.08 -8.45 -21.27
CA ILE A 76 20.88 -9.62 -20.39
C ILE A 76 19.90 -10.63 -20.99
N TYR A 77 18.75 -10.17 -21.49
CA TYR A 77 17.74 -11.06 -22.06
C TYR A 77 18.23 -11.77 -23.34
N PRO A 78 18.81 -11.06 -24.34
CA PRO A 78 19.39 -11.71 -25.51
C PRO A 78 20.49 -12.73 -25.17
N GLU A 79 21.39 -12.41 -24.22
CA GLU A 79 22.47 -13.32 -23.81
C GLU A 79 21.93 -14.57 -23.11
N LEU A 80 20.96 -14.43 -22.19
CA LEU A 80 20.33 -15.60 -21.55
C LEU A 80 19.59 -16.48 -22.56
N GLU A 81 18.91 -15.90 -23.55
CA GLU A 81 18.27 -16.66 -24.63
C GLU A 81 19.32 -17.44 -25.45
N GLN A 82 20.45 -16.80 -25.75
CA GLN A 82 21.56 -17.46 -26.42
C GLN A 82 22.13 -18.61 -25.57
N PHE A 83 22.37 -18.40 -24.28
CA PHE A 83 22.91 -19.43 -23.39
C PHE A 83 21.96 -20.59 -23.17
N LEU A 84 20.64 -20.35 -23.12
CA LEU A 84 19.63 -21.40 -23.11
C LEU A 84 19.79 -22.34 -24.32
N GLN A 85 20.07 -21.78 -25.50
CA GLN A 85 20.29 -22.57 -26.71
C GLN A 85 21.65 -23.28 -26.70
N GLN A 86 22.71 -22.56 -26.32
CA GLN A 86 24.07 -23.07 -26.33
C GLN A 86 24.29 -24.19 -25.31
N ASP A 87 23.73 -24.09 -24.11
CA ASP A 87 23.82 -25.14 -23.08
C ASP A 87 23.25 -26.46 -23.61
N SER A 88 22.05 -26.38 -24.21
CA SER A 88 21.34 -27.50 -24.79
C SER A 88 22.12 -28.20 -25.92
N GLU A 89 22.90 -27.45 -26.70
CA GLU A 89 23.72 -27.97 -27.80
C GLU A 89 25.07 -28.49 -27.33
N GLN A 90 25.74 -27.76 -26.44
CA GLN A 90 27.09 -28.06 -25.99
C GLN A 90 27.12 -29.28 -25.07
N PHE A 91 26.12 -29.44 -24.21
CA PHE A 91 26.00 -30.62 -23.36
C PHE A 91 25.68 -31.89 -24.17
N ASP A 92 24.88 -31.78 -25.24
CA ASP A 92 24.56 -32.89 -26.14
C ASP A 92 25.80 -33.49 -26.81
N LYS A 93 26.78 -32.66 -27.21
CA LYS A 93 28.07 -33.13 -27.74
C LYS A 93 28.82 -33.99 -26.72
N THR A 94 28.88 -33.53 -25.47
CA THR A 94 29.56 -34.24 -24.39
C THR A 94 28.90 -35.60 -24.12
N ILE A 95 27.57 -35.66 -24.11
CA ILE A 95 26.83 -36.92 -23.90
C ILE A 95 27.05 -37.89 -25.06
N LYS A 96 27.00 -37.42 -26.32
CA LYS A 96 27.27 -38.27 -27.49
C LYS A 96 28.66 -38.89 -27.45
N LEU A 97 29.68 -38.13 -27.06
CA LEU A 97 31.04 -38.65 -26.91
C LEU A 97 31.16 -39.66 -25.75
N ARG A 98 30.44 -39.46 -24.64
CA ARG A 98 30.37 -40.43 -23.53
C ARG A 98 29.72 -41.74 -23.97
N ILE A 99 28.62 -41.68 -24.72
CA ILE A 99 27.96 -42.87 -25.28
C ILE A 99 28.90 -43.60 -26.26
N ALA A 100 29.57 -42.86 -27.15
CA ALA A 100 30.54 -43.43 -28.08
C ALA A 100 31.70 -44.12 -27.34
N ARG A 101 32.22 -43.50 -26.27
CA ARG A 101 33.24 -44.08 -25.38
C ARG A 101 32.74 -45.37 -24.73
N ASP A 102 31.52 -45.40 -24.22
CA ASP A 102 31.01 -46.54 -23.46
C ASP A 102 30.74 -47.76 -24.35
N ASN A 103 30.36 -47.52 -25.61
CA ASN A 103 30.16 -48.56 -26.63
C ASN A 103 31.45 -49.01 -27.33
N GLU A 104 32.55 -48.27 -27.21
CA GLU A 104 33.81 -48.58 -27.88
C GLU A 104 34.59 -49.69 -27.13
N ILE A 105 35.03 -50.69 -27.89
CA ILE A 105 35.76 -51.86 -27.39
C ILE A 105 37.27 -51.60 -27.44
N ASN A 106 37.74 -50.86 -28.45
CA ASN A 106 39.17 -50.58 -28.61
C ASN A 106 39.67 -49.63 -27.49
N PRO A 107 40.66 -50.04 -26.67
CA PRO A 107 41.14 -49.24 -25.54
C PRO A 107 41.76 -47.88 -25.89
N GLU A 108 42.30 -47.71 -27.11
CA GLU A 108 42.90 -46.45 -27.56
C GLU A 108 41.82 -45.47 -28.02
N ARG A 109 40.88 -45.93 -28.85
CA ARG A 109 39.73 -45.11 -29.28
C ARG A 109 38.84 -44.72 -28.11
N LYS A 110 38.67 -45.62 -27.14
CA LYS A 110 37.96 -45.32 -25.90
C LYS A 110 38.61 -44.19 -25.12
N ARG A 111 39.94 -44.16 -25.04
CA ARG A 111 40.70 -43.06 -24.41
C ARG A 111 40.56 -41.75 -25.19
N GLU A 112 40.57 -41.81 -26.51
CA GLU A 112 40.37 -40.62 -27.36
C GLU A 112 38.97 -40.01 -27.16
N PHE A 113 37.90 -40.82 -27.19
CA PHE A 113 36.55 -40.33 -26.90
C PHE A 113 36.41 -39.77 -25.49
N ALA A 114 37.07 -40.37 -24.49
CA ALA A 114 37.09 -39.84 -23.13
C ALA A 114 37.76 -38.47 -23.05
N LYS A 115 38.89 -38.28 -23.75
CA LYS A 115 39.59 -36.99 -23.83
C LYS A 115 38.75 -35.93 -24.53
N GLN A 116 38.14 -36.26 -25.67
CA GLN A 116 37.26 -35.35 -26.40
C GLN A 116 36.04 -34.96 -25.58
N ALA A 117 35.41 -35.92 -24.89
CA ALA A 117 34.28 -35.63 -24.00
C ALA A 117 34.67 -34.66 -22.87
N LEU A 118 35.90 -34.77 -22.35
CA LEU A 118 36.40 -33.88 -21.30
C LEU A 118 36.69 -32.47 -21.84
N GLU A 119 37.21 -32.36 -23.07
CA GLU A 119 37.41 -31.06 -23.73
C GLU A 119 36.08 -30.36 -24.05
N GLU A 120 35.06 -31.10 -24.54
CA GLU A 120 33.72 -30.55 -24.79
C GLU A 120 32.96 -30.17 -23.49
N LEU A 121 33.33 -30.78 -22.36
CA LEU A 121 32.77 -30.45 -21.05
C LEU A 121 33.26 -29.08 -20.54
N LYS A 122 34.41 -28.59 -20.97
CA LYS A 122 34.93 -27.27 -20.55
C LYS A 122 33.99 -26.13 -20.95
N PRO A 123 33.66 -25.91 -22.23
CA PRO A 123 32.69 -24.88 -22.62
C PRO A 123 31.29 -25.14 -22.05
N ALA A 124 30.89 -26.41 -21.85
CA ALA A 124 29.64 -26.74 -21.15
C ALA A 124 29.63 -26.30 -19.67
N THR A 125 30.81 -26.16 -19.05
CA THR A 125 30.98 -25.66 -17.67
C THR A 125 31.04 -24.13 -17.62
N GLU A 126 31.58 -23.51 -18.67
CA GLU A 126 31.68 -22.04 -18.77
C GLU A 126 30.33 -21.36 -19.04
N ILE A 127 29.37 -22.04 -19.67
CA ILE A 127 28.02 -21.48 -19.93
C ILE A 127 27.26 -21.20 -18.62
N PRO A 128 27.13 -22.14 -17.67
CA PRO A 128 26.53 -21.87 -16.36
C PRO A 128 27.15 -20.71 -15.59
N ILE A 129 28.46 -20.46 -15.71
CA ILE A 129 29.13 -19.30 -15.08
C ILE A 129 28.56 -17.99 -15.63
N LYS A 130 28.40 -17.91 -16.96
CA LYS A 130 27.84 -16.73 -17.62
C LYS A 130 26.37 -16.52 -17.23
N ILE A 131 25.57 -17.59 -17.20
CA ILE A 131 24.17 -17.54 -16.76
C ILE A 131 24.09 -17.06 -15.31
N ALA A 132 24.92 -17.60 -14.41
CA ALA A 132 24.92 -17.22 -12.99
C ALA A 132 25.27 -15.74 -12.80
N ARG A 133 26.25 -15.21 -13.53
CA ARG A 133 26.63 -13.78 -13.46
C ARG A 133 25.47 -12.88 -13.91
N LEU A 134 24.84 -13.19 -15.04
CA LEU A 134 23.67 -12.44 -15.52
C LEU A 134 22.49 -12.53 -14.53
N CYS A 135 22.26 -13.69 -13.91
CA CYS A 135 21.23 -13.84 -12.89
C CYS A 135 21.57 -13.08 -11.60
N ALA A 136 22.84 -12.94 -11.24
CA ALA A 136 23.25 -12.10 -10.12
C ALA A 136 22.91 -10.63 -10.36
N GLU A 137 23.15 -10.11 -11.58
CA GLU A 137 22.71 -8.76 -11.98
C GLU A 137 21.19 -8.62 -11.91
N LEU A 138 20.44 -9.59 -12.45
CA LEU A 138 18.97 -9.59 -12.37
C LEU A 138 18.46 -9.61 -10.93
N ALA A 139 19.10 -10.36 -10.03
CA ALA A 139 18.74 -10.37 -8.62
C ALA A 139 19.00 -9.01 -7.95
N GLN A 140 20.09 -8.32 -8.29
CA GLN A 140 20.36 -6.96 -7.81
C GLN A 140 19.30 -5.97 -8.33
N PHE A 141 18.95 -6.04 -9.62
CA PHE A 141 17.88 -5.23 -10.20
C PHE A 141 16.53 -5.52 -9.55
N ALA A 142 16.15 -6.79 -9.40
CA ALA A 142 14.92 -7.19 -8.73
C ALA A 142 14.86 -6.69 -7.28
N THR A 143 16.00 -6.67 -6.58
CA THR A 143 16.11 -6.10 -5.22
C THR A 143 15.78 -4.61 -5.23
N PHE A 144 16.42 -3.84 -6.10
CA PHE A 144 16.17 -2.41 -6.22
C PHE A 144 14.70 -2.10 -6.58
N ILE A 145 14.15 -2.84 -7.54
CA ILE A 145 12.76 -2.68 -7.99
C ILE A 145 11.77 -3.12 -6.90
N PHE A 146 12.09 -4.14 -6.10
CA PHE A 146 11.27 -4.54 -4.95
C PHE A 146 11.18 -3.44 -3.89
N ASP A 147 12.25 -2.68 -3.69
CA ASP A 147 12.30 -1.64 -2.66
C ASP A 147 11.69 -0.30 -3.14
N HIS A 148 11.83 0.03 -4.42
CA HIS A 148 11.49 1.36 -4.96
C HIS A 148 10.37 1.36 -6.00
N GLY A 149 10.02 0.21 -6.56
CA GLY A 149 8.99 0.09 -7.60
C GLY A 149 7.55 0.20 -7.07
N PHE A 150 6.59 0.00 -7.97
CA PHE A 150 5.18 0.08 -7.63
C PHE A 150 4.76 -1.01 -6.63
N LYS A 151 4.44 -0.59 -5.40
CA LYS A 151 4.22 -1.49 -4.25
C LYS A 151 3.14 -2.56 -4.47
N SER A 152 2.11 -2.28 -5.27
CA SER A 152 1.03 -3.27 -5.53
C SER A 152 1.48 -4.47 -6.35
N VAL A 153 2.57 -4.36 -7.11
CA VAL A 153 3.17 -5.45 -7.89
C VAL A 153 4.53 -5.87 -7.34
N ARG A 154 4.86 -5.46 -6.12
CA ARG A 154 6.10 -5.84 -5.41
C ARG A 154 6.29 -7.36 -5.31
N GLY A 155 5.20 -8.12 -5.34
CA GLY A 155 5.23 -9.58 -5.42
C GLY A 155 5.99 -10.11 -6.65
N ASP A 156 5.81 -9.48 -7.81
CA ASP A 156 6.47 -9.89 -9.06
C ASP A 156 7.99 -9.68 -8.98
N SER A 157 8.44 -8.57 -8.36
CA SER A 157 9.86 -8.33 -8.06
C SER A 157 10.41 -9.37 -7.09
N GLY A 158 9.61 -9.80 -6.11
CA GLY A 158 9.97 -10.86 -5.17
C GLY A 158 10.15 -12.22 -5.86
N VAL A 159 9.26 -12.56 -6.79
CA VAL A 159 9.39 -13.77 -7.63
C VAL A 159 10.63 -13.69 -8.52
N ALA A 160 10.88 -12.54 -9.15
CA ALA A 160 12.07 -12.33 -9.98
C ALA A 160 13.37 -12.49 -9.18
N LEU A 161 13.45 -11.90 -7.98
CA LEU A 161 14.62 -12.00 -7.10
C LEU A 161 14.91 -13.45 -6.74
N ASN A 162 13.90 -14.18 -6.24
CA ASN A 162 14.09 -15.57 -5.83
C ASN A 162 14.29 -16.51 -7.03
N GLY A 163 13.68 -16.21 -8.18
CA GLY A 163 13.89 -16.94 -9.43
C GLY A 163 15.34 -16.83 -9.92
N ALA A 164 15.89 -15.61 -9.92
CA ALA A 164 17.28 -15.36 -10.27
C ALA A 164 18.26 -16.04 -9.28
N ILE A 165 18.01 -15.97 -7.98
CA ILE A 165 18.80 -16.69 -6.95
C ILE A 165 18.77 -18.20 -7.18
N SER A 166 17.59 -18.76 -7.48
CA SER A 166 17.44 -20.19 -7.77
C SER A 166 18.25 -20.61 -9.00
N ALA A 167 18.27 -19.78 -10.05
CA ALA A 167 19.09 -20.01 -11.23
C ALA A 167 20.59 -20.05 -10.90
N ILE A 168 21.07 -19.12 -10.07
CA ILE A 168 22.47 -19.10 -9.60
C ILE A 168 22.82 -20.39 -8.85
N GLY A 169 21.98 -20.81 -7.90
CA GLY A 169 22.18 -22.05 -7.15
C GLY A 169 22.20 -23.30 -8.04
N GLY A 170 21.33 -23.34 -9.06
CA GLY A 170 21.34 -24.36 -10.10
C GLY A 170 22.66 -24.37 -10.89
N CYS A 171 23.12 -23.20 -11.35
CA CYS A 171 24.39 -23.07 -12.05
C CYS A 171 25.60 -23.51 -11.22
N LEU A 172 25.69 -23.10 -9.94
CA LEU A 172 26.75 -23.54 -9.02
C LEU A 172 26.78 -25.07 -8.91
N SER A 173 25.62 -25.70 -8.79
CA SER A 173 25.51 -27.16 -8.72
C SER A 173 26.03 -27.84 -9.98
N ILE A 174 25.72 -27.29 -11.16
CA ILE A 174 26.21 -27.81 -12.45
C ILE A 174 27.73 -27.64 -12.57
N ILE A 175 28.26 -26.46 -12.20
CA ILE A 175 29.70 -26.17 -12.26
C ILE A 175 30.47 -27.15 -11.38
N ASP A 176 30.05 -27.34 -10.14
CA ASP A 176 30.72 -28.23 -9.19
C ASP A 176 30.67 -29.69 -9.66
N LEU A 177 29.53 -30.16 -10.18
CA LEU A 177 29.38 -31.51 -10.73
C LEU A 177 30.30 -31.74 -11.93
N ASN A 178 30.45 -30.74 -12.81
CA ASN A 178 31.35 -30.85 -13.95
C ASN A 178 32.82 -30.85 -13.49
N LEU A 179 33.18 -30.04 -12.50
CA LEU A 179 34.53 -29.97 -11.94
C LEU A 179 35.02 -31.31 -11.35
N LEU A 180 34.12 -32.17 -10.86
CA LEU A 180 34.47 -33.53 -10.40
C LEU A 180 35.13 -34.38 -11.49
N SER A 181 34.92 -34.05 -12.76
CA SER A 181 35.54 -34.76 -13.90
C SER A 181 36.98 -34.33 -14.19
N PHE A 182 37.49 -33.29 -13.53
CA PHE A 182 38.80 -32.69 -13.81
C PHE A 182 39.77 -32.83 -12.63
N THR A 183 41.04 -33.06 -12.95
CA THR A 183 42.14 -32.95 -11.97
C THR A 183 42.51 -31.47 -11.74
N SER A 184 43.40 -31.18 -10.78
CA SER A 184 43.82 -29.82 -10.39
C SER A 184 44.68 -29.07 -11.44
N THR A 185 44.15 -28.97 -12.65
CA THR A 185 44.73 -28.23 -13.78
C THR A 185 44.56 -26.73 -13.59
N LYS A 186 45.33 -25.92 -14.33
CA LYS A 186 45.21 -24.45 -14.32
C LYS A 186 43.79 -23.98 -14.67
N TRP A 187 43.14 -24.62 -15.66
CA TRP A 187 41.76 -24.31 -16.04
C TRP A 187 40.78 -24.63 -14.90
N ALA A 188 40.87 -25.81 -14.29
CA ALA A 188 39.97 -26.21 -13.20
C ALA A 188 40.08 -25.27 -11.98
N LYS A 189 41.30 -24.81 -11.66
CA LYS A 189 41.53 -23.81 -10.60
C LYS A 189 40.84 -22.47 -10.89
N GLY A 190 40.93 -21.97 -12.13
CA GLY A 190 40.25 -20.74 -12.52
C GLY A 190 38.71 -20.85 -12.43
N ILE A 191 38.16 -21.98 -12.86
CA ILE A 191 36.72 -22.27 -12.73
C ILE A 191 36.29 -22.38 -11.26
N THR A 192 37.15 -22.92 -10.39
CA THR A 192 36.90 -22.99 -8.95
C THR A 192 36.88 -21.59 -8.32
N GLU A 193 37.79 -20.70 -8.71
CA GLU A 193 37.78 -19.29 -8.27
C GLU A 193 36.50 -18.57 -8.72
N ASP A 194 36.11 -18.73 -9.99
CA ASP A 194 34.84 -18.17 -10.50
C ASP A 194 33.62 -18.72 -9.72
N SER A 195 33.58 -20.02 -9.45
CA SER A 195 32.51 -20.66 -8.65
C SER A 195 32.45 -20.09 -7.24
N ASN A 196 33.60 -19.85 -6.60
CA ASN A 196 33.67 -19.28 -5.26
C ASN A 196 33.12 -17.84 -5.21
N GLN A 197 33.50 -17.00 -6.18
CA GLN A 197 32.98 -15.62 -6.27
C GLN A 197 31.46 -15.59 -6.49
N ILE A 198 30.95 -16.47 -7.37
CA ILE A 198 29.52 -16.61 -7.60
C ILE A 198 28.81 -17.08 -6.32
N ARG A 199 29.42 -17.98 -5.55
CA ARG A 199 28.87 -18.50 -4.29
C ARG A 199 28.79 -17.44 -3.21
N GLU A 200 29.80 -16.60 -3.08
CA GLU A 200 29.76 -15.44 -2.16
C GLU A 200 28.60 -14.51 -2.53
N THR A 201 28.46 -14.19 -3.82
CA THR A 201 27.36 -13.37 -4.33
C THR A 201 25.99 -14.02 -4.09
N TYR A 202 25.88 -15.33 -4.33
CA TYR A 202 24.67 -16.12 -4.07
C TYR A 202 24.26 -16.05 -2.60
N ASN A 203 25.19 -16.29 -1.68
CA ASN A 203 24.90 -16.26 -0.24
C ASN A 203 24.42 -14.88 0.20
N HIS A 204 25.08 -13.82 -0.28
CA HIS A 204 24.64 -12.45 -0.01
C HIS A 204 23.22 -12.17 -0.52
N LEU A 205 22.92 -12.57 -1.76
CA LEU A 205 21.59 -12.37 -2.36
C LEU A 205 20.49 -13.17 -1.63
N VAL A 206 20.80 -14.37 -1.14
CA VAL A 206 19.89 -15.17 -0.30
C VAL A 206 19.53 -14.41 0.98
N ASP A 207 20.52 -13.81 1.65
CA ASP A 207 20.27 -13.00 2.85
C ASP A 207 19.43 -11.76 2.53
N VAL A 208 19.76 -11.06 1.43
CA VAL A 208 18.99 -9.92 0.90
C VAL A 208 17.53 -10.30 0.69
N ALA A 209 17.25 -11.43 0.03
CA ALA A 209 15.88 -11.91 -0.21
C ALA A 209 15.16 -12.28 1.10
N LYS A 210 15.85 -12.94 2.03
CA LYS A 210 15.30 -13.31 3.34
C LYS A 210 14.91 -12.10 4.16
N THR A 211 15.78 -11.08 4.25
CA THR A 211 15.48 -9.82 4.95
C THR A 211 14.19 -9.18 4.42
N ARG A 212 13.94 -9.23 3.12
CA ARG A 212 12.74 -8.66 2.49
C ARG A 212 11.48 -9.45 2.82
N LEU A 213 11.56 -10.78 2.86
CA LEU A 213 10.46 -11.61 3.34
C LEU A 213 10.14 -11.33 4.82
N ASP A 214 11.16 -11.15 5.65
CA ASP A 214 10.97 -10.83 7.07
C ASP A 214 10.40 -9.42 7.26
N ASN A 215 10.82 -8.44 6.45
CA ASN A 215 10.22 -7.10 6.44
C ASN A 215 8.72 -7.15 6.07
N LEU A 216 8.32 -7.96 5.08
CA LEU A 216 6.91 -8.14 4.75
C LEU A 216 6.11 -8.73 5.93
N LYS A 217 6.69 -9.67 6.70
CA LYS A 217 6.06 -10.18 7.93
C LYS A 217 5.90 -9.09 8.99
N ILE A 218 6.89 -8.21 9.15
CA ILE A 218 6.81 -7.08 10.07
C ILE A 218 5.68 -6.14 9.65
N GLU A 219 5.59 -5.81 8.35
CA GLU A 219 4.51 -4.98 7.81
C GLU A 219 3.12 -5.58 8.10
N VAL A 220 2.98 -6.91 7.97
CA VAL A 220 1.74 -7.63 8.32
C VAL A 220 1.43 -7.53 9.81
N ARG A 221 2.41 -7.79 10.68
CA ARG A 221 2.21 -7.74 12.15
C ARG A 221 1.81 -6.34 12.62
N GLN A 222 2.47 -5.30 12.12
CA GLN A 222 2.15 -3.92 12.43
C GLN A 222 0.72 -3.58 12.02
N LYS A 223 0.32 -3.98 10.81
CA LYS A 223 -1.04 -3.79 10.32
C LYS A 223 -2.05 -4.55 11.18
N GLN A 224 -1.78 -5.80 11.56
CA GLN A 224 -2.63 -6.61 12.44
C GLN A 224 -2.80 -5.98 13.83
N ALA A 225 -1.71 -5.55 14.47
CA ALA A 225 -1.76 -4.91 15.78
C ALA A 225 -2.67 -3.66 15.77
N CYS A 226 -2.60 -2.85 14.71
CA CYS A 226 -3.51 -1.72 14.53
C CYS A 226 -4.99 -2.15 14.42
N TYR A 227 -5.28 -3.25 13.71
CA TYR A 227 -6.64 -3.79 13.64
C TYR A 227 -7.11 -4.39 14.96
N ASP A 228 -6.23 -5.05 15.70
CA ASP A 228 -6.55 -5.64 17.01
C ASP A 228 -6.93 -4.56 18.02
N GLU A 229 -6.24 -3.40 18.02
CA GLU A 229 -6.62 -2.24 18.84
C GLU A 229 -8.02 -1.71 18.47
N LEU A 230 -8.33 -1.64 17.18
CA LEU A 230 -9.65 -1.20 16.70
C LEU A 230 -10.76 -2.20 17.04
N ILE A 231 -10.48 -3.50 16.92
CA ILE A 231 -11.41 -4.57 17.30
C ILE A 231 -11.65 -4.55 18.81
N ALA A 232 -10.61 -4.33 19.61
CA ALA A 232 -10.72 -4.20 21.06
C ALA A 232 -11.55 -2.96 21.45
N LEU A 233 -11.40 -1.85 20.73
CA LEU A 233 -12.26 -0.67 20.88
C LEU A 233 -13.73 -1.01 20.61
N ILE A 234 -14.03 -1.60 19.45
CA ILE A 234 -15.40 -1.95 19.06
C ILE A 234 -16.01 -2.96 20.04
N SER A 235 -15.25 -4.00 20.42
CA SER A 235 -15.72 -5.04 21.34
C SER A 235 -15.94 -4.54 22.76
N SER A 236 -15.31 -3.43 23.15
CA SER A 236 -15.53 -2.81 24.46
C SER A 236 -16.90 -2.12 24.58
N ILE A 237 -17.60 -1.90 23.46
CA ILE A 237 -18.93 -1.30 23.39
C ILE A 237 -19.97 -2.39 23.71
N LYS A 238 -20.25 -2.59 25.01
CA LYS A 238 -21.06 -3.71 25.53
C LYS A 238 -22.58 -3.57 25.30
N ASP A 239 -23.11 -2.36 25.19
CA ASP A 239 -24.54 -2.10 24.95
C ASP A 239 -24.74 -0.73 24.26
N GLU A 240 -24.99 -0.77 22.95
CA GLU A 240 -25.21 0.42 22.12
C GLU A 240 -26.43 1.24 22.55
N SER A 241 -27.42 0.61 23.20
CA SER A 241 -28.66 1.28 23.62
C SER A 241 -28.51 2.19 24.85
N LYS A 242 -27.35 2.17 25.51
CA LYS A 242 -27.09 2.90 26.77
C LYS A 242 -25.88 3.83 26.74
N LEU A 243 -25.31 4.10 25.56
CA LEU A 243 -24.13 4.95 25.46
C LEU A 243 -24.47 6.40 25.85
N SER A 244 -23.82 6.90 26.90
CA SER A 244 -23.91 8.29 27.32
C SER A 244 -23.03 9.18 26.45
N TYR A 245 -23.25 10.50 26.50
CA TYR A 245 -22.43 11.46 25.77
C TYR A 245 -20.93 11.39 26.14
N PRO A 246 -20.53 11.27 27.42
CA PRO A 246 -19.15 10.99 27.78
C PRO A 246 -18.57 9.71 27.18
N ASP A 247 -19.37 8.63 27.07
CA ASP A 247 -18.92 7.38 26.44
C ASP A 247 -18.65 7.59 24.95
N LEU A 248 -19.52 8.31 24.24
CA LEU A 248 -19.34 8.64 22.82
C LEU A 248 -18.09 9.49 22.58
N GLU A 249 -17.82 10.47 23.45
CA GLU A 249 -16.63 11.30 23.37
C GLU A 249 -15.35 10.49 23.63
N GLU A 250 -15.39 9.57 24.59
CA GLU A 250 -14.28 8.64 24.86
C GLU A 250 -14.02 7.70 23.69
N ILE A 251 -15.05 7.15 23.05
CA ILE A 251 -14.91 6.29 21.87
C ILE A 251 -14.30 7.08 20.71
N ALA A 252 -14.80 8.28 20.43
CA ALA A 252 -14.26 9.15 19.39
C ALA A 252 -12.77 9.47 19.65
N ARG A 253 -12.43 9.80 20.90
CA ARG A 253 -11.05 10.08 21.33
C ARG A 253 -10.14 8.87 21.18
N ARG A 254 -10.60 7.67 21.56
CA ARG A 254 -9.83 6.43 21.40
C ARG A 254 -9.57 6.15 19.92
N LEU A 255 -10.58 6.29 19.06
CA LEU A 255 -10.40 6.15 17.61
C LEU A 255 -9.35 7.15 17.09
N GLN A 256 -9.49 8.44 17.41
CA GLN A 256 -8.53 9.48 17.00
C GLN A 256 -7.10 9.14 17.43
N ASN A 257 -6.91 8.70 18.68
CA ASN A 257 -5.60 8.29 19.18
C ASN A 257 -5.04 7.08 18.45
N THR A 258 -5.84 6.06 18.19
CA THR A 258 -5.40 4.88 17.41
C THR A 258 -5.01 5.28 16.00
N LEU A 259 -5.77 6.16 15.34
CA LEU A 259 -5.43 6.70 14.02
C LEU A 259 -4.11 7.50 14.06
N TRP A 260 -3.92 8.35 15.07
CA TRP A 260 -2.72 9.17 15.23
C TRP A 260 -1.46 8.33 15.51
N LEU A 261 -1.53 7.39 16.45
CA LEU A 261 -0.38 6.57 16.84
C LEU A 261 0.05 5.61 15.73
N ASN A 262 -0.89 5.14 14.91
CA ASN A 262 -0.63 4.21 13.81
C ASN A 262 -0.53 4.88 12.44
N ARG A 263 -0.44 6.22 12.38
CA ARG A 263 -0.55 6.97 11.12
C ARG A 263 0.51 6.61 10.07
N ASP A 264 1.72 6.29 10.49
CA ASP A 264 2.81 5.90 9.57
C ASP A 264 2.58 4.51 8.96
N ILE A 265 1.84 3.66 9.68
CA ILE A 265 1.44 2.32 9.21
C ILE A 265 0.23 2.43 8.28
N LEU A 266 -0.76 3.26 8.64
CA LEU A 266 -2.00 3.45 7.92
C LEU A 266 -1.82 4.26 6.61
N TRP A 267 -0.99 5.30 6.65
CA TRP A 267 -0.74 6.22 5.53
C TRP A 267 0.75 6.27 5.18
N LYS A 268 1.22 5.24 4.47
CA LYS A 268 2.61 5.14 4.00
C LYS A 268 3.07 6.31 3.10
N LYS A 269 2.14 7.06 2.50
CA LYS A 269 2.43 8.24 1.68
C LYS A 269 1.78 9.44 2.36
N ASN A 270 2.59 10.45 2.68
CA ASN A 270 2.17 11.67 3.39
C ASN A 270 1.36 11.33 4.66
N PRO A 271 1.97 10.62 5.63
CA PRO A 271 1.31 10.39 6.91
C PRO A 271 0.94 11.75 7.53
N PRO A 272 -0.25 11.87 8.15
CA PRO A 272 -0.66 13.07 8.86
C PRO A 272 0.43 13.59 9.81
N ASP A 273 0.83 14.85 9.65
CA ASP A 273 1.79 15.54 10.51
C ASP A 273 1.12 16.47 11.53
N ASP A 274 -0.17 16.75 11.32
CA ASP A 274 -1.04 17.53 12.19
C ASP A 274 -2.23 16.69 12.67
N PRO A 275 -2.55 16.66 13.99
CA PRO A 275 -3.74 16.01 14.53
C PRO A 275 -5.07 16.43 13.88
N LEU A 276 -5.18 17.60 13.25
CA LEU A 276 -6.40 17.96 12.52
C LEU A 276 -6.60 17.14 11.24
N GLN A 277 -5.53 16.62 10.64
CA GLN A 277 -5.60 15.84 9.41
C GLN A 277 -6.17 14.43 9.63
N ILE A 278 -6.06 13.87 10.85
CA ILE A 278 -6.67 12.57 11.17
C ILE A 278 -8.19 12.64 11.39
N LEU A 279 -8.76 13.84 11.52
CA LEU A 279 -10.20 14.06 11.71
C LEU A 279 -11.01 13.86 10.41
N ASN A 280 -10.43 13.23 9.40
CA ASN A 280 -11.10 12.92 8.14
C ASN A 280 -11.88 11.60 8.26
N PRO A 281 -13.23 11.64 8.23
CA PRO A 281 -14.06 10.45 8.43
C PRO A 281 -13.87 9.39 7.34
N LYS A 282 -13.53 9.80 6.10
CA LYS A 282 -13.26 8.89 4.99
C LYS A 282 -12.11 7.96 5.34
N ASN A 283 -11.04 8.54 5.86
CA ASN A 283 -9.84 7.81 6.21
C ASN A 283 -10.10 6.85 7.38
N ALA A 284 -10.89 7.28 8.38
CA ALA A 284 -11.29 6.42 9.49
C ALA A 284 -12.17 5.23 9.02
N LEU A 285 -13.16 5.47 8.15
CA LEU A 285 -14.00 4.41 7.56
C LEU A 285 -13.16 3.39 6.77
N ILE A 286 -12.23 3.86 5.94
CA ILE A 286 -11.31 2.99 5.18
C ILE A 286 -10.46 2.15 6.14
N THR A 287 -9.96 2.75 7.21
CA THR A 287 -9.19 2.03 8.25
C THR A 287 -10.05 0.95 8.92
N LEU A 288 -11.36 1.17 9.11
CA LEU A 288 -12.31 0.16 9.61
C LEU A 288 -12.74 -0.88 8.55
N GLY A 289 -12.12 -0.85 7.36
CA GLY A 289 -12.38 -1.77 6.27
C GLY A 289 -13.59 -1.42 5.40
N TYR A 290 -14.13 -0.19 5.50
CA TYR A 290 -15.23 0.26 4.64
C TYR A 290 -14.72 0.83 3.32
N HIS A 291 -15.42 0.51 2.24
CA HIS A 291 -15.33 1.21 0.97
C HIS A 291 -16.18 2.48 1.04
N VAL A 292 -15.61 3.62 0.64
CA VAL A 292 -16.32 4.89 0.63
C VAL A 292 -16.41 5.44 -0.79
N ASP A 293 -17.63 5.54 -1.31
CA ASP A 293 -17.92 6.12 -2.62
C ASP A 293 -18.75 7.41 -2.50
N GLN A 294 -18.71 8.23 -3.55
CA GLN A 294 -19.38 9.53 -3.58
C GLN A 294 -20.10 9.72 -4.92
N PRO A 295 -21.30 9.14 -5.08
CA PRO A 295 -22.07 9.26 -6.32
C PRO A 295 -22.67 10.66 -6.45
N GLU A 296 -23.06 11.03 -7.66
CA GLU A 296 -23.72 12.32 -7.91
C GLU A 296 -25.03 12.48 -7.14
N SER A 297 -25.76 11.39 -6.91
CA SER A 297 -27.04 11.39 -6.20
C SER A 297 -27.31 9.98 -5.67
N LEU A 298 -27.83 9.88 -4.45
CA LEU A 298 -28.28 8.60 -3.84
C LEU A 298 -29.77 8.32 -4.05
N GLY A 299 -30.46 9.20 -4.77
CA GLY A 299 -31.89 9.10 -5.02
C GLY A 299 -32.71 9.98 -4.06
N ARG A 300 -34.03 9.90 -4.20
CA ARG A 300 -34.97 10.69 -3.41
C ARG A 300 -35.95 9.77 -2.69
N HIS A 301 -36.16 10.01 -1.39
CA HIS A 301 -37.12 9.28 -0.57
C HIS A 301 -38.32 10.18 -0.22
N ARG A 302 -39.52 9.59 -0.11
CA ARG A 302 -40.76 10.29 0.29
C ARG A 302 -41.10 9.96 1.74
N VAL A 303 -41.32 10.99 2.54
CA VAL A 303 -41.86 10.95 3.91
C VAL A 303 -42.89 12.08 3.97
N GLN A 304 -44.06 11.87 4.55
CA GLN A 304 -45.09 12.92 4.71
C GLN A 304 -45.33 13.82 3.46
N GLY A 305 -45.31 13.26 2.25
CA GLY A 305 -45.62 13.97 0.98
C GLY A 305 -44.51 14.82 0.36
N VAL A 306 -43.47 15.21 1.10
CA VAL A 306 -42.32 15.95 0.56
C VAL A 306 -41.31 14.94 -0.03
N LEU A 307 -40.46 15.33 -0.99
CA LEU A 307 -39.35 14.51 -1.53
C LEU A 307 -38.04 15.01 -0.95
N TYR A 308 -37.24 14.13 -0.35
CA TYR A 308 -35.94 14.50 0.22
C TYR A 308 -34.85 13.68 -0.45
N GLU A 309 -33.71 14.33 -0.64
CA GLU A 309 -32.53 13.70 -1.20
C GLU A 309 -31.70 13.05 -0.10
N ILE A 310 -31.27 11.81 -0.33
CA ILE A 310 -30.49 11.04 0.64
C ILE A 310 -29.05 11.57 0.66
N ALA A 311 -28.57 11.96 1.84
CA ALA A 311 -27.22 12.50 2.01
C ALA A 311 -26.15 11.41 2.18
N GLY A 312 -26.49 10.32 2.87
CA GLY A 312 -25.59 9.21 3.17
C GLY A 312 -26.34 7.90 3.36
N VAL A 313 -25.66 6.80 3.03
CA VAL A 313 -26.12 5.42 3.27
C VAL A 313 -24.93 4.59 3.73
N ILE A 314 -25.14 3.74 4.73
CA ILE A 314 -24.21 2.69 5.15
C ILE A 314 -24.80 1.31 4.94
N ASP A 315 -24.01 0.44 4.32
CA ASP A 315 -24.24 -1.00 4.18
C ASP A 315 -23.14 -1.73 4.97
N LYS A 316 -23.48 -2.17 6.19
CA LYS A 316 -22.51 -2.82 7.08
C LYS A 316 -22.10 -4.21 6.61
N PRO A 317 -23.02 -5.09 6.14
CA PRO A 317 -22.65 -6.40 5.59
C PRO A 317 -21.64 -6.32 4.45
N ASN A 318 -21.83 -5.37 3.53
CA ASN A 318 -20.92 -5.20 2.39
C ASN A 318 -19.77 -4.21 2.67
N LYS A 319 -19.69 -3.67 3.90
CA LYS A 319 -18.70 -2.67 4.31
C LYS A 319 -18.63 -1.51 3.31
N ALA A 320 -19.76 -0.93 2.96
CA ALA A 320 -19.84 0.20 2.03
C ALA A 320 -20.51 1.41 2.68
N VAL A 321 -20.00 2.60 2.38
CA VAL A 321 -20.60 3.89 2.74
C VAL A 321 -20.63 4.77 1.50
N SER A 322 -21.80 5.28 1.16
CA SER A 322 -21.99 6.15 -0.01
C SER A 322 -22.47 7.53 0.43
N ILE A 323 -21.82 8.60 -0.04
CA ILE A 323 -22.16 9.99 0.32
C ILE A 323 -22.50 10.81 -0.93
N SER A 324 -23.69 11.41 -0.98
CA SER A 324 -24.13 12.19 -2.14
C SER A 324 -23.27 13.44 -2.36
N LYS A 325 -22.82 13.65 -3.61
CA LYS A 325 -22.04 14.85 -4.00
C LYS A 325 -22.88 16.12 -4.11
N LYS A 326 -24.22 16.04 -4.16
CA LYS A 326 -25.10 17.21 -4.26
C LYS A 326 -25.03 18.15 -3.06
N PHE A 327 -24.55 17.66 -1.93
CA PHE A 327 -24.42 18.44 -0.72
C PHE A 327 -23.07 19.17 -0.63
N PRO A 328 -23.04 20.36 0.00
CA PRO A 328 -21.81 21.09 0.31
C PRO A 328 -20.75 20.23 1.05
N PRO A 329 -19.45 20.52 0.87
CA PRO A 329 -18.35 19.76 1.49
C PRO A 329 -18.49 19.53 3.00
N GLU A 330 -18.90 20.55 3.75
CA GLU A 330 -19.09 20.52 5.20
C GLU A 330 -20.24 19.59 5.62
N ILE A 331 -21.33 19.56 4.86
CA ILE A 331 -22.45 18.65 5.09
C ILE A 331 -22.02 17.21 4.76
N ARG A 332 -21.28 17.01 3.67
CA ARG A 332 -20.75 15.68 3.31
C ARG A 332 -19.78 15.16 4.37
N ASN A 333 -18.91 16.02 4.90
CA ASN A 333 -17.95 15.66 5.93
C ASN A 333 -18.65 15.23 7.23
N PHE A 334 -19.64 16.01 7.69
CA PHE A 334 -20.44 15.64 8.86
C PHE A 334 -21.25 14.36 8.63
N THR A 335 -21.90 14.23 7.48
CA THR A 335 -22.65 13.00 7.12
C THR A 335 -21.74 11.78 7.16
N MET A 336 -20.52 11.89 6.64
CA MET A 336 -19.57 10.78 6.66
C MET A 336 -19.08 10.43 8.07
N ALA A 337 -18.91 11.43 8.95
CA ALA A 337 -18.62 11.20 10.37
C ALA A 337 -19.80 10.55 11.11
N HIS A 338 -21.02 10.87 10.72
CA HIS A 338 -22.23 10.24 11.22
C HIS A 338 -22.31 8.77 10.78
N GLU A 339 -22.06 8.45 9.50
CA GLU A 339 -21.97 7.05 9.04
C GLU A 339 -20.85 6.27 9.74
N LEU A 340 -19.72 6.92 10.04
CA LEU A 340 -18.66 6.35 10.88
C LEU A 340 -19.15 6.03 12.30
N GLY A 341 -20.01 6.87 12.87
CA GLY A 341 -20.72 6.58 14.13
C GLY A 341 -21.54 5.28 14.03
N HIS A 342 -22.36 5.13 12.99
CA HIS A 342 -23.11 3.89 12.76
C HIS A 342 -22.21 2.67 12.54
N ALA A 343 -21.09 2.85 11.83
CA ALA A 343 -20.13 1.79 11.57
C ALA A 343 -19.56 1.22 12.89
N LEU A 344 -19.25 2.10 13.85
CA LEU A 344 -18.67 1.73 15.14
C LEU A 344 -19.69 1.31 16.20
N LEU A 345 -20.80 2.03 16.32
CA LEU A 345 -21.65 1.99 17.51
C LEU A 345 -22.83 1.03 17.39
N HIS A 346 -23.38 0.80 16.18
CA HIS A 346 -24.72 0.22 16.02
C HIS A 346 -24.72 -1.11 15.25
N LYS A 347 -25.48 -2.14 15.65
CA LYS A 347 -25.47 -3.45 14.98
C LYS A 347 -26.32 -3.56 13.70
N GLN A 348 -27.13 -2.56 13.37
CA GLN A 348 -28.09 -2.64 12.25
C GLN A 348 -27.43 -2.60 10.87
N SER A 349 -27.91 -3.45 9.96
CA SER A 349 -27.22 -3.81 8.70
C SER A 349 -27.26 -2.73 7.61
N VAL A 350 -28.37 -2.03 7.44
CA VAL A 350 -28.54 -0.97 6.43
C VAL A 350 -29.30 0.18 7.07
N LEU A 351 -28.73 1.38 7.00
CA LEU A 351 -29.32 2.60 7.55
C LEU A 351 -29.36 3.69 6.48
N HIS A 352 -30.47 4.41 6.42
CA HIS A 352 -30.69 5.53 5.52
C HIS A 352 -30.84 6.79 6.36
N ARG A 353 -30.08 7.84 6.03
CA ARG A 353 -30.28 9.14 6.66
C ARG A 353 -31.51 9.83 6.06
N ASP A 354 -32.66 9.61 6.68
CA ASP A 354 -33.95 10.17 6.28
C ASP A 354 -34.40 11.29 7.25
N ARG A 355 -34.15 12.56 6.88
CA ARG A 355 -34.95 13.78 7.22
C ARG A 355 -34.77 14.55 8.54
N PRO A 356 -35.24 15.83 8.59
CA PRO A 356 -34.82 16.84 9.57
C PRO A 356 -35.68 16.86 10.85
N LEU A 357 -35.03 17.31 11.93
CA LEU A 357 -35.40 17.84 13.27
C LEU A 357 -36.85 17.87 13.82
N ASP A 358 -37.88 17.35 13.16
CA ASP A 358 -39.28 17.45 13.61
C ASP A 358 -39.80 16.12 14.20
N GLY A 359 -39.20 15.73 15.33
CA GLY A 359 -39.86 15.22 16.54
C GLY A 359 -40.90 14.09 16.49
N THR A 360 -41.03 13.30 15.42
CA THR A 360 -42.07 12.25 15.36
C THR A 360 -41.62 10.93 14.70
N SER A 361 -40.99 10.00 15.44
CA SER A 361 -41.45 8.58 15.64
C SER A 361 -40.37 7.59 16.14
N THR A 362 -40.78 6.71 17.07
CA THR A 362 -40.09 5.49 17.55
C THR A 362 -38.73 5.66 18.26
N ASN A 363 -38.79 5.77 19.60
CA ASN A 363 -37.70 6.09 20.54
C ASN A 363 -36.32 5.41 20.36
N ILE A 364 -36.22 4.22 19.76
CA ILE A 364 -34.93 3.50 19.62
C ILE A 364 -34.14 3.97 18.39
N ARG A 365 -34.82 4.24 17.27
CA ARG A 365 -34.16 4.75 16.05
C ARG A 365 -33.68 6.18 16.26
N ASP A 366 -34.50 7.00 16.91
CA ASP A 366 -34.14 8.38 17.27
C ASP A 366 -32.88 8.43 18.17
N ALA A 367 -32.74 7.50 19.12
CA ALA A 367 -31.58 7.45 20.00
C ALA A 367 -30.27 7.13 19.26
N GLN A 368 -30.30 6.21 18.29
CA GLN A 368 -29.12 5.83 17.50
C GLN A 368 -28.67 6.96 16.57
N GLU A 369 -29.61 7.65 15.93
CA GLU A 369 -29.32 8.83 15.11
C GLU A 369 -28.69 9.95 15.95
N LEU A 370 -29.23 10.21 17.14
CA LEU A 370 -28.66 11.18 18.10
C LEU A 370 -27.26 10.77 18.56
N GLN A 371 -27.02 9.48 18.82
CA GLN A 371 -25.70 8.97 19.18
C GLN A 371 -24.71 9.13 18.02
N ALA A 372 -25.11 8.86 16.78
CA ALA A 372 -24.27 9.03 15.59
C ALA A 372 -23.94 10.50 15.32
N ASP A 373 -24.91 11.40 15.43
CA ASP A 373 -24.70 12.85 15.31
C ASP A 373 -23.77 13.40 16.40
N LYS A 374 -23.95 12.91 17.64
CA LYS A 374 -23.10 13.31 18.75
C LYS A 374 -21.68 12.78 18.60
N PHE A 375 -21.53 11.52 18.21
CA PHE A 375 -20.23 10.94 17.87
C PHE A 375 -19.55 11.70 16.73
N ALA A 376 -20.28 12.04 15.66
CA ALA A 376 -19.76 12.82 14.54
C ALA A 376 -19.20 14.18 15.00
N SER A 377 -19.93 14.85 15.90
CA SER A 377 -19.49 16.11 16.51
C SER A 377 -18.20 15.94 17.31
N TYR A 378 -18.09 14.90 18.14
CA TYR A 378 -16.88 14.62 18.92
C TYR A 378 -15.69 14.19 18.05
N PHE A 379 -15.95 13.41 17.00
CA PHE A 379 -14.92 12.96 16.08
C PHE A 379 -14.36 14.12 15.25
N LEU A 380 -15.22 14.99 14.72
CA LEU A 380 -14.80 16.13 13.89
C LEU A 380 -14.29 17.30 14.69
N MET A 381 -14.79 17.51 15.92
CA MET A 381 -14.45 18.65 16.77
C MET A 381 -14.05 18.19 18.18
N PRO A 382 -12.95 17.43 18.31
CA PRO A 382 -12.49 16.96 19.62
C PRO A 382 -12.10 18.12 20.52
N LYS A 383 -12.50 18.02 21.79
CA LYS A 383 -12.42 19.11 22.78
C LYS A 383 -11.05 19.79 22.81
N LYS A 384 -9.98 19.01 22.95
CA LYS A 384 -8.60 19.54 23.08
C LYS A 384 -8.18 20.36 21.86
N GLN A 385 -8.51 19.88 20.66
CA GLN A 385 -8.16 20.55 19.41
C GLN A 385 -8.99 21.83 19.23
N VAL A 386 -10.29 21.79 19.52
CA VAL A 386 -11.15 22.98 19.45
C VAL A 386 -10.66 24.06 20.42
N GLU A 387 -10.39 23.69 21.68
CA GLU A 387 -9.87 24.62 22.69
C GLU A 387 -8.50 25.20 22.30
N ALA A 388 -7.61 24.38 21.75
CA ALA A 388 -6.28 24.81 21.32
C ALA A 388 -6.36 25.81 20.15
N VAL A 389 -7.11 25.46 19.10
CA VAL A 389 -7.30 26.34 17.93
C VAL A 389 -8.05 27.61 18.34
N PHE A 390 -9.10 27.51 19.16
CA PHE A 390 -9.82 28.66 19.68
C PHE A 390 -8.88 29.63 20.40
N LYS A 391 -8.04 29.12 21.30
CA LYS A 391 -7.06 29.93 22.03
C LYS A 391 -6.02 30.55 21.10
N GLU A 392 -5.60 29.85 20.05
CA GLU A 392 -4.64 30.38 19.08
C GLU A 392 -5.22 31.53 18.25
N LEU A 393 -6.48 31.39 17.80
CA LEU A 393 -7.17 32.36 16.96
C LEU A 393 -7.63 33.59 17.75
N PHE A 394 -8.27 33.37 18.89
CA PHE A 394 -8.88 34.43 19.70
C PHE A 394 -8.02 34.88 20.87
N LEU A 395 -6.87 34.26 21.13
CA LEU A 395 -5.97 34.61 22.26
C LEU A 395 -6.66 34.57 23.63
N LEU A 396 -7.77 33.82 23.73
CA LEU A 396 -8.65 33.75 24.89
C LEU A 396 -8.93 32.28 25.23
N LYS A 397 -9.19 32.00 26.51
CA LYS A 397 -9.72 30.68 26.92
C LYS A 397 -11.24 30.59 26.73
N LYS A 398 -11.91 31.73 26.83
CA LYS A 398 -13.37 31.89 26.72
C LYS A 398 -13.65 33.29 26.19
N PHE A 399 -14.58 33.40 25.26
CA PHE A 399 -15.04 34.68 24.74
C PHE A 399 -16.23 35.17 25.57
N ILE A 400 -16.10 36.35 26.16
CA ILE A 400 -17.14 37.03 26.92
C ILE A 400 -17.36 38.39 26.26
N ILE A 401 -18.61 38.83 26.11
CA ILE A 401 -18.92 40.14 25.52
C ILE A 401 -18.49 41.26 26.48
N THR A 402 -17.44 41.98 26.12
CA THR A 402 -16.92 43.17 26.79
C THR A 402 -16.55 44.22 25.74
N ASP A 403 -16.34 45.48 26.13
CA ASP A 403 -15.92 46.52 25.17
C ASP A 403 -14.63 46.11 24.42
N ASP A 404 -13.66 45.53 25.14
CA ASP A 404 -12.41 45.06 24.55
C ASP A 404 -12.60 43.90 23.55
N SER A 405 -13.45 42.92 23.87
CA SER A 405 -13.65 41.75 23.01
C SER A 405 -14.46 42.09 21.76
N VAL A 406 -15.42 43.00 21.88
CA VAL A 406 -16.22 43.56 20.78
C VAL A 406 -15.34 44.40 19.85
N PHE A 407 -14.51 45.27 20.43
CA PHE A 407 -13.53 46.03 19.66
C PHE A 407 -12.53 45.13 18.94
N ALA A 408 -12.07 44.06 19.60
CA ALA A 408 -11.17 43.07 19.00
C ALA A 408 -11.80 42.32 17.80
N LEU A 409 -13.13 42.18 17.74
CA LEU A 409 -13.88 41.66 16.58
C LEU A 409 -14.20 42.75 15.53
N ASN A 410 -13.65 43.95 15.68
CA ASN A 410 -13.91 45.12 14.83
C ASN A 410 -15.41 45.49 14.78
N GLN A 411 -16.09 45.36 15.92
CA GLN A 411 -17.49 45.77 16.09
C GLN A 411 -17.56 47.11 16.82
N LYS A 412 -18.63 47.89 16.59
CA LYS A 412 -18.72 49.30 17.01
C LYS A 412 -18.99 49.49 18.51
N SER A 413 -19.91 48.72 19.08
CA SER A 413 -20.32 48.84 20.48
C SER A 413 -20.89 47.52 21.01
N VAL A 414 -20.84 47.33 22.33
CA VAL A 414 -21.42 46.15 22.99
C VAL A 414 -22.92 46.05 22.76
N SER A 415 -23.64 47.17 22.79
CA SER A 415 -25.11 47.19 22.59
C SER A 415 -25.49 46.71 21.19
N GLU A 416 -24.87 47.28 20.14
CA GLU A 416 -25.12 46.86 18.75
C GLU A 416 -24.71 45.40 18.51
N PHE A 417 -23.62 44.95 19.13
CA PHE A 417 -23.15 43.58 18.99
C PHE A 417 -24.08 42.57 19.67
N ARG A 418 -24.60 42.89 20.87
CA ARG A 418 -25.60 42.07 21.56
C ARG A 418 -26.89 41.98 20.75
N GLU A 419 -27.35 43.10 20.19
CA GLU A 419 -28.53 43.12 19.31
C GLU A 419 -28.33 42.26 18.06
N LYS A 420 -27.14 42.29 17.45
CA LYS A 420 -26.80 41.47 16.28
C LYS A 420 -26.75 39.98 16.59
N CYS A 421 -26.27 39.61 17.78
CA CYS A 421 -26.15 38.21 18.18
C CYS A 421 -27.46 37.65 18.74
N HIS A 422 -28.33 38.48 19.32
CA HIS A 422 -29.61 38.12 19.96
C HIS A 422 -29.52 37.22 21.19
N ASP A 423 -28.81 36.09 21.11
CA ASP A 423 -28.67 35.08 22.16
C ASP A 423 -27.27 34.42 22.15
N LEU A 424 -27.06 33.48 23.06
CA LEU A 424 -25.82 32.69 23.14
C LEU A 424 -25.51 31.98 21.82
N ARG A 425 -26.54 31.49 21.12
CA ARG A 425 -26.38 30.77 19.85
C ARG A 425 -25.97 31.67 18.71
N GLY A 426 -26.52 32.87 18.62
CA GLY A 426 -26.08 33.84 17.63
C GLY A 426 -24.67 34.35 17.91
N LEU A 427 -24.27 34.50 19.18
CA LEU A 427 -22.87 34.74 19.53
C LEU A 427 -21.98 33.58 19.09
N ALA A 428 -22.35 32.33 19.40
CA ALA A 428 -21.60 31.14 19.02
C ALA A 428 -21.45 31.03 17.49
N ARG A 429 -22.50 31.31 16.71
CA ARG A 429 -22.44 31.38 15.24
C ARG A 429 -21.49 32.46 14.75
N PHE A 430 -21.54 33.64 15.38
CA PHE A 430 -20.65 34.74 15.03
C PHE A 430 -19.19 34.34 15.23
N ILE A 431 -18.85 33.78 16.40
CA ILE A 431 -17.50 33.32 16.73
C ILE A 431 -17.06 32.15 15.84
N ALA A 432 -17.96 31.19 15.56
CA ALA A 432 -17.68 30.06 14.68
C ALA A 432 -17.35 30.49 13.24
N ALA A 433 -17.93 31.60 12.77
CA ALA A 433 -17.74 32.17 11.43
C ALA A 433 -16.69 33.29 11.35
N ALA A 434 -16.18 33.76 12.50
CA ALA A 434 -15.25 34.88 12.54
C ALA A 434 -13.92 34.55 11.85
N GLU A 435 -13.38 35.52 11.11
CA GLU A 435 -12.11 35.41 10.36
C GLU A 435 -11.13 36.53 10.74
N LEU A 436 -11.47 37.32 11.77
CA LEU A 436 -10.72 38.46 12.23
C LEU A 436 -10.82 38.57 13.76
N PHE A 437 -9.69 38.71 14.44
CA PHE A 437 -9.62 39.07 15.85
C PHE A 437 -8.33 39.84 16.15
N GLN A 438 -8.41 40.96 16.86
CA GLN A 438 -7.29 41.86 17.17
C GLN A 438 -6.45 42.24 15.93
N GLY A 439 -7.11 42.52 14.80
CA GLY A 439 -6.44 42.88 13.55
C GLY A 439 -5.72 41.71 12.84
N ARG A 440 -5.76 40.49 13.39
CA ARG A 440 -5.23 39.28 12.73
C ARG A 440 -6.34 38.59 11.94
N THR A 441 -6.09 38.34 10.67
CA THR A 441 -6.97 37.55 9.81
C THR A 441 -6.61 36.06 9.86
N PHE A 442 -7.62 35.19 9.88
CA PHE A 442 -7.43 33.73 9.92
C PHE A 442 -8.61 33.00 9.28
N GLN A 443 -8.46 31.68 9.03
CA GLN A 443 -9.59 30.84 8.65
C GLN A 443 -10.52 30.63 9.85
N SER A 444 -11.82 30.79 9.65
CA SER A 444 -12.80 30.53 10.72
C SER A 444 -12.72 29.11 11.28
N LEU A 445 -13.13 28.94 12.54
CA LEU A 445 -13.20 27.62 13.18
C LEU A 445 -14.00 26.61 12.35
N ALA A 446 -15.14 27.03 11.80
CA ALA A 446 -15.95 26.18 10.93
C ALA A 446 -15.18 25.68 9.69
N LYS A 447 -14.36 26.55 9.07
CA LYS A 447 -13.51 26.17 7.93
C LYS A 447 -12.36 25.25 8.32
N ILE A 448 -11.68 25.51 9.44
CA ILE A 448 -10.57 24.68 9.94
C ILE A 448 -11.04 23.24 10.21
N PHE A 449 -12.16 23.09 10.93
CA PHE A 449 -12.73 21.78 11.27
C PHE A 449 -13.63 21.19 10.18
N LYS A 450 -13.83 21.91 9.06
CA LYS A 450 -14.62 21.46 7.90
C LYS A 450 -16.04 21.03 8.27
N VAL A 451 -16.70 21.83 9.09
CA VAL A 451 -18.08 21.65 9.54
C VAL A 451 -18.91 22.90 9.23
N SER A 452 -20.23 22.80 9.33
CA SER A 452 -21.08 23.97 9.19
C SER A 452 -20.87 24.97 10.35
N ILE A 453 -21.18 26.25 10.12
CA ILE A 453 -21.15 27.28 11.17
C ILE A 453 -22.07 26.89 12.32
N GLU A 454 -23.25 26.33 12.02
CA GLU A 454 -24.19 25.87 13.05
C GLU A 454 -23.59 24.76 13.91
N THR A 455 -22.97 23.77 13.28
CA THR A 455 -22.36 22.63 13.98
C THR A 455 -21.22 23.07 14.88
N MET A 456 -20.37 24.00 14.42
CA MET A 456 -19.31 24.59 15.25
C MET A 456 -19.89 25.43 16.38
N ALA A 457 -20.95 26.21 16.14
CA ALA A 457 -21.62 27.01 17.17
C ALA A 457 -22.16 26.14 18.32
N ILE A 458 -22.85 25.04 17.99
CA ILE A 458 -23.29 24.03 18.99
C ILE A 458 -22.10 23.58 19.82
N ARG A 459 -20.98 23.25 19.18
CA ARG A 459 -19.80 22.72 19.88
C ARG A 459 -19.14 23.76 20.78
N LEU A 460 -19.11 25.03 20.38
CA LEU A 460 -18.58 26.12 21.22
C LEU A 460 -19.39 26.29 22.51
N GLU A 461 -20.72 26.14 22.44
CA GLU A 461 -21.59 26.18 23.62
C GLU A 461 -21.36 24.97 24.53
N GLU A 462 -21.30 23.77 23.97
CA GLU A 462 -21.06 22.54 24.73
C GLU A 462 -19.73 22.53 25.48
N LEU A 463 -18.74 23.24 24.93
CA LEU A 463 -17.41 23.40 25.53
C LEU A 463 -17.31 24.65 26.41
N GLU A 464 -18.40 25.42 26.55
CA GLU A 464 -18.45 26.66 27.33
C GLU A 464 -17.38 27.69 26.89
N LEU A 465 -17.06 27.73 25.60
CA LEU A 465 -16.04 28.63 25.04
C LEU A 465 -16.56 30.03 24.75
N VAL A 466 -17.87 30.22 24.79
CA VAL A 466 -18.55 31.51 24.62
C VAL A 466 -19.52 31.73 25.77
N GLU A 467 -19.68 32.99 26.18
CA GLU A 467 -20.67 33.43 27.16
C GLU A 467 -21.25 34.77 26.72
N PHE A 468 -22.58 34.82 26.70
CA PHE A 468 -23.36 35.92 26.15
C PHE A 468 -23.54 37.06 27.15
#